data_AF-A0A7C4GTE6-F1
#
_entry.id   AF-A0A7C4GTE6-F1
#
_cell.length_a   1.000
_cell.length_b   1.000
_cell.length_c   1.000
_cell.angle_alpha   90.00
_cell.angle_beta   90.00
_cell.angle_gamma   90.00
#
_symmetry.space_group_name_H-M   'P 1'
#
loop_
_entity.id
_entity.type
_entity.pdbx_description
1 polymer ?
#
loop_
_entity_poly.entity_id
_entity_poly.type
_entity_poly.pdbx_seq_one_letter_code
_entity_poly.pdbx_strand_id
1 'polypeptide(L)'
;MDYALPAAFLTLLAVVGVKRIAAAGVNAAWIAPSLIALSAVGLMAYAAYLAYPRKESVLLGTSRLVIPVWIRLRGVEGARHIVVLGATGTGKTETVKKIIAKQPSALVFDWAGEYDVEPTVKPEELSLSGLTVEEIVEAISNAFQLTTPQSGFLYNVLKNVEIKDLKTIIQRLQNLPESSLSAPEREIRAALLRRLTPCEKLFAGKEELKAGRVDLSSLPHDGKTLTLFYIYRCLEG
;
A
#
# COMPACT_ATOMS: atom_id res chain seq x y z
N MET A 1 7.15 -24.45 -3.80
CA MET A 1 6.88 -25.08 -5.11
C MET A 1 6.88 -26.57 -4.85
N ASP A 2 5.77 -27.26 -5.11
CA ASP A 2 5.68 -28.70 -5.38
C ASP A 2 4.21 -29.05 -5.62
N TYR A 3 3.81 -29.08 -6.89
CA TYR A 3 2.44 -29.46 -7.34
C TYR A 3 2.49 -30.47 -8.50
N ALA A 4 3.52 -31.32 -8.55
CA ALA A 4 3.74 -32.25 -9.67
C ALA A 4 3.08 -33.64 -9.49
N LEU A 5 2.21 -33.83 -8.49
CA LEU A 5 1.69 -35.16 -8.12
C LEU A 5 0.26 -35.54 -8.55
N PRO A 6 -0.69 -34.65 -8.93
CA PRO A 6 -2.05 -35.13 -9.24
C PRO A 6 -2.20 -35.74 -10.64
N ALA A 7 -1.55 -35.16 -11.65
CA ALA A 7 -1.82 -35.52 -13.04
C ALA A 7 -1.28 -36.90 -13.42
N ALA A 8 -0.04 -37.23 -13.01
CA ALA A 8 0.59 -38.50 -13.31
C ALA A 8 -0.05 -39.69 -12.58
N PHE A 9 -0.62 -39.47 -11.40
CA PHE A 9 -1.28 -40.52 -10.62
C PHE A 9 -2.65 -40.90 -11.22
N LEU A 10 -3.38 -39.91 -11.77
CA LEU A 10 -4.65 -40.13 -12.47
C LEU A 10 -4.49 -40.87 -13.80
N THR A 11 -3.42 -40.58 -14.57
CA THR A 11 -3.13 -41.33 -15.80
C THR A 11 -2.70 -42.77 -15.52
N LEU A 12 -1.91 -43.01 -14.47
CA LEU A 12 -1.48 -44.37 -14.10
C LEU A 12 -2.67 -45.26 -13.68
N LEU A 13 -3.60 -44.73 -12.90
CA LEU A 13 -4.81 -45.45 -12.47
C LEU A 13 -5.74 -45.77 -13.66
N ALA A 14 -5.88 -44.84 -14.62
CA ALA A 14 -6.66 -45.07 -15.82
C ALA A 14 -6.08 -46.21 -16.69
N VAL A 15 -4.75 -46.26 -16.85
CA VAL A 15 -4.08 -47.29 -17.66
C VAL A 15 -4.13 -48.68 -17.00
N VAL A 16 -3.95 -48.74 -15.68
CA VAL A 16 -4.00 -50.01 -14.93
C VAL A 16 -5.44 -50.56 -14.85
N GLY A 17 -6.44 -49.68 -14.71
CA GLY A 17 -7.85 -50.07 -14.70
C GLY A 17 -8.32 -50.69 -16.03
N VAL A 18 -7.94 -50.10 -17.17
CA VAL A 18 -8.35 -50.58 -18.50
C VAL A 18 -7.82 -51.98 -18.81
N LYS A 19 -6.58 -52.30 -18.41
CA LYS A 19 -6.00 -53.63 -18.63
C LYS A 19 -6.67 -54.74 -17.83
N ARG A 20 -7.11 -54.47 -16.59
CA ARG A 20 -7.82 -55.47 -15.76
C ARG A 20 -9.26 -55.68 -16.20
N ILE A 21 -9.94 -54.65 -16.71
CA ILE A 21 -11.34 -54.74 -17.15
C ILE A 21 -11.45 -55.43 -18.52
N ALA A 22 -10.47 -55.25 -19.42
CA ALA A 22 -10.39 -55.98 -20.68
C ALA A 22 -10.25 -57.51 -20.49
N ALA A 23 -9.62 -57.95 -19.39
CA ALA A 23 -9.49 -59.38 -19.07
C ALA A 23 -10.79 -60.00 -18.51
N ALA A 24 -11.80 -59.20 -18.15
CA ALA A 24 -13.04 -59.64 -17.50
C ALA A 24 -14.24 -59.78 -18.47
N GLY A 25 -14.04 -59.66 -19.78
CA GLY A 25 -15.10 -59.86 -20.79
C GLY A 25 -16.16 -58.74 -20.84
N VAL A 26 -15.92 -57.59 -20.22
CA VAL A 26 -16.84 -56.46 -20.21
C VAL A 26 -16.76 -55.72 -21.55
N ASN A 27 -17.92 -55.46 -22.16
CA ASN A 27 -18.03 -54.80 -23.46
C ASN A 27 -17.35 -53.42 -23.45
N ALA A 28 -16.26 -53.27 -24.22
CA ALA A 28 -15.46 -52.05 -24.32
C ALA A 28 -16.27 -50.80 -24.69
N ALA A 29 -17.41 -50.99 -25.38
CA ALA A 29 -18.33 -49.93 -25.80
C ALA A 29 -18.93 -49.12 -24.63
N TRP A 30 -19.07 -49.71 -23.43
CA TRP A 30 -19.63 -49.03 -22.25
C TRP A 30 -18.56 -48.42 -21.32
N ILE A 31 -17.32 -48.89 -21.45
CA ILE A 31 -16.21 -48.48 -20.58
C ILE A 31 -15.65 -47.12 -21.02
N ALA A 32 -15.49 -46.91 -22.33
CA ALA A 32 -14.93 -45.67 -22.86
C ALA A 32 -15.79 -44.42 -22.52
N PRO A 33 -17.13 -44.42 -22.68
CA PRO A 33 -17.96 -43.27 -22.29
C PRO A 33 -17.91 -43.00 -20.77
N SER A 34 -17.88 -44.05 -19.96
CA SER A 34 -17.84 -43.94 -18.49
C SER A 34 -16.53 -43.34 -17.99
N LEU A 35 -15.39 -43.73 -18.58
CA LEU A 35 -14.08 -43.14 -18.28
C LEU A 35 -13.96 -41.67 -18.74
N ILE A 36 -14.56 -41.34 -19.88
CA ILE A 36 -14.64 -39.95 -20.36
C ILE A 36 -15.50 -39.12 -19.40
N ALA A 37 -16.64 -39.63 -18.96
CA ALA A 37 -17.50 -38.93 -18.00
C ALA A 37 -16.80 -38.72 -16.64
N LEU A 38 -16.11 -39.74 -16.11
CA LEU A 38 -15.33 -39.63 -14.87
C LEU A 38 -14.20 -38.61 -14.97
N SER A 39 -13.48 -38.57 -16.10
CA SER A 39 -12.42 -37.57 -16.30
C SER A 39 -12.98 -36.15 -16.45
N ALA A 40 -14.12 -35.98 -17.12
CA ALA A 40 -14.81 -34.69 -17.20
C ALA A 40 -15.30 -34.20 -15.82
N VAL A 41 -15.87 -35.08 -14.99
CA VAL A 41 -16.27 -34.75 -13.61
C VAL A 41 -15.05 -34.39 -12.76
N GLY A 42 -13.96 -35.14 -12.87
CA GLY A 42 -12.70 -34.84 -12.18
C GLY A 42 -12.12 -33.48 -12.56
N LEU A 43 -12.13 -33.15 -13.86
CA LEU A 43 -11.73 -31.84 -14.38
C LEU A 43 -12.63 -30.72 -13.88
N MET A 44 -13.95 -30.91 -13.87
CA MET A 44 -14.89 -29.92 -13.35
C MET A 44 -14.72 -29.69 -11.84
N ALA A 45 -14.55 -30.76 -11.06
CA ALA A 45 -14.28 -30.66 -9.62
C ALA A 45 -12.95 -29.95 -9.33
N TYR A 46 -11.91 -30.24 -10.12
CA TYR A 46 -10.61 -29.57 -10.00
C TYR A 46 -10.69 -28.09 -10.40
N ALA A 47 -11.40 -27.76 -11.47
CA ALA A 47 -11.65 -26.38 -11.87
C ALA A 47 -12.43 -25.62 -10.79
N ALA A 48 -13.48 -26.24 -10.22
CA ALA A 48 -14.24 -25.68 -9.10
C ALA A 48 -13.36 -25.46 -7.86
N TYR A 49 -12.47 -26.41 -7.54
CA TYR A 49 -11.51 -26.28 -6.44
C TYR A 49 -10.53 -25.12 -6.66
N LEU A 50 -10.02 -24.93 -7.88
CA LEU A 50 -9.14 -23.81 -8.22
C LEU A 50 -9.86 -22.46 -8.25
N ALA A 51 -11.14 -22.46 -8.61
CA ALA A 51 -12.00 -21.28 -8.61
C ALA A 51 -12.51 -20.91 -7.20
N TYR A 52 -12.40 -21.82 -6.22
CA TYR A 52 -12.92 -21.60 -4.88
C TYR A 52 -12.21 -20.41 -4.19
N PRO A 53 -12.93 -19.32 -3.84
CA PRO A 53 -12.34 -18.13 -3.26
C PRO A 53 -11.78 -18.45 -1.87
N ARG A 54 -10.48 -18.21 -1.66
CA ARG A 54 -9.88 -18.38 -0.33
C ARG A 54 -9.96 -17.07 0.44
N LYS A 55 -10.35 -17.14 1.72
CA LYS A 55 -10.66 -16.02 2.62
C LYS A 55 -9.57 -14.95 2.70
N GLU A 56 -8.30 -15.32 2.50
CA GLU A 56 -7.13 -14.43 2.59
C GLU A 56 -6.37 -14.29 1.26
N SER A 57 -7.07 -14.54 0.15
CA SER A 57 -6.48 -14.45 -1.19
C SER A 57 -7.21 -13.46 -2.08
N VAL A 58 -6.43 -12.84 -2.96
CA VAL A 58 -6.91 -11.94 -4.00
C VAL A 58 -6.69 -12.62 -5.34
N LEU A 59 -7.75 -12.69 -6.15
CA LEU A 59 -7.65 -13.11 -7.55
C LEU A 59 -7.02 -11.96 -8.34
N LEU A 60 -5.82 -12.16 -8.88
CA LEU A 60 -5.19 -11.16 -9.74
C LEU A 60 -5.69 -11.25 -11.18
N GLY A 61 -5.89 -12.48 -11.66
CA GLY A 61 -6.33 -12.76 -13.02
C GLY A 61 -6.18 -14.22 -13.38
N THR A 62 -6.01 -14.52 -14.67
CA THR A 62 -5.83 -15.88 -15.19
C THR A 62 -4.48 -16.03 -15.88
N SER A 63 -3.88 -17.21 -15.79
CA SER A 63 -2.70 -17.57 -16.56
C SER A 63 -3.04 -17.70 -18.05
N ARG A 64 -2.02 -17.88 -18.91
CA ARG A 64 -2.20 -18.17 -20.35
C ARG A 64 -3.06 -19.41 -20.62
N LEU A 65 -3.20 -20.31 -19.65
CA LEU A 65 -4.00 -21.53 -19.73
C LEU A 65 -5.36 -21.38 -19.02
N VAL A 66 -5.82 -20.14 -18.79
CA VAL A 66 -7.10 -19.82 -18.12
C VAL A 66 -7.16 -20.32 -16.67
N ILE A 67 -6.01 -20.59 -16.05
CA ILE A 67 -5.94 -21.03 -14.65
C ILE A 67 -5.96 -19.79 -13.76
N PRO A 68 -6.88 -19.66 -12.79
CA PRO A 68 -6.94 -18.49 -11.91
C PRO A 68 -5.68 -18.37 -11.04
N VAL A 69 -5.12 -17.17 -10.96
CA VAL A 69 -3.92 -16.84 -10.18
C VAL A 69 -4.32 -16.06 -8.94
N TRP A 70 -4.12 -16.70 -7.79
CA TRP A 70 -4.43 -16.14 -6.48
C TRP A 70 -3.16 -15.78 -5.73
N ILE A 71 -3.09 -14.57 -5.17
CA ILE A 71 -2.05 -14.20 -4.21
C ILE A 71 -2.62 -14.26 -2.79
N ARG A 72 -1.83 -14.79 -1.85
CA ARG A 72 -2.18 -14.73 -0.42
C ARG A 72 -1.58 -13.46 0.17
N LEU A 73 -2.41 -12.66 0.83
CA LEU A 73 -1.98 -11.40 1.45
C LEU A 73 -1.30 -11.65 2.81
N ARG A 74 -1.63 -12.75 3.49
CA ARG A 74 -0.96 -13.21 4.71
C ARG A 74 -0.30 -14.56 4.48
N GLY A 75 0.88 -14.73 5.06
CA GLY A 75 1.61 -15.99 5.12
C GLY A 75 1.46 -16.66 6.49
N VAL A 76 2.07 -17.84 6.63
CA VAL A 76 2.17 -18.57 7.91
C VAL A 76 2.98 -17.78 8.94
N GLU A 77 3.95 -16.99 8.46
CA GLU A 77 4.87 -16.19 9.29
C GLU A 77 4.43 -14.71 9.44
N GLY A 78 3.24 -14.34 8.96
CA GLY A 78 2.69 -12.99 9.12
C GLY A 78 2.47 -12.21 7.82
N ALA A 79 2.53 -10.88 7.93
CA ALA A 79 2.27 -9.94 6.84
C ALA A 79 3.34 -10.06 5.74
N ARG A 80 2.92 -10.00 4.48
CA ARG A 80 3.83 -10.03 3.32
C ARG A 80 3.95 -8.63 2.73
N HIS A 81 5.17 -8.23 2.41
CA HIS A 81 5.41 -7.06 1.58
C HIS A 81 5.14 -7.42 0.11
N ILE A 82 4.32 -6.61 -0.56
CA ILE A 82 3.96 -6.78 -1.96
C ILE A 82 4.43 -5.53 -2.71
N VAL A 83 5.18 -5.73 -3.78
CA VAL A 83 5.60 -4.65 -4.69
C VAL A 83 4.97 -4.91 -6.05
N VAL A 84 4.22 -3.92 -6.56
CA VAL A 84 3.57 -3.99 -7.87
C VAL A 84 4.34 -3.08 -8.84
N LEU A 85 5.01 -3.67 -9.83
CA LEU A 85 5.83 -2.97 -10.82
C LEU A 85 5.22 -3.06 -12.22
N GLY A 86 5.45 -2.03 -13.03
CA GLY A 86 4.98 -1.97 -14.42
C GLY A 86 5.06 -0.56 -15.01
N ALA A 87 5.07 -0.46 -16.34
CA ALA A 87 5.02 0.82 -17.04
C ALA A 87 3.67 1.56 -16.80
N THR A 88 3.58 2.83 -17.18
CA THR A 88 2.31 3.56 -17.14
C THR A 88 1.28 2.88 -18.06
N GLY A 89 0.02 2.82 -17.62
CA GLY A 89 -1.07 2.19 -18.38
C GLY A 89 -1.13 0.65 -18.31
N THR A 90 -0.27 -0.03 -17.55
CA THR A 90 -0.27 -1.51 -17.46
C THR A 90 -1.22 -2.08 -16.39
N GLY A 91 -2.10 -1.27 -15.80
CA GLY A 91 -3.07 -1.73 -14.80
C GLY A 91 -2.52 -1.94 -13.38
N LYS A 92 -1.44 -1.23 -12.99
CA LYS A 92 -0.91 -1.26 -11.61
C LYS A 92 -1.98 -0.87 -10.58
N THR A 93 -2.61 0.27 -10.80
CA THR A 93 -3.65 0.83 -9.94
C THR A 93 -4.83 -0.13 -9.80
N GLU A 94 -5.28 -0.71 -10.92
CA GLU A 94 -6.36 -1.71 -10.94
C GLU A 94 -6.00 -2.96 -10.12
N THR A 95 -4.75 -3.42 -10.23
CA THR A 95 -4.23 -4.55 -9.45
C THR A 95 -4.25 -4.23 -7.95
N VAL A 96 -3.83 -3.02 -7.57
CA VAL A 96 -3.80 -2.57 -6.17
C VAL A 96 -5.22 -2.36 -5.63
N LYS A 97 -6.16 -1.83 -6.43
CA LYS A 97 -7.60 -1.72 -6.05
C LYS A 97 -8.18 -3.07 -5.66
N LYS A 98 -7.88 -4.14 -6.40
CA LYS A 98 -8.31 -5.51 -6.06
C LYS A 98 -7.74 -6.01 -4.73
N ILE A 99 -6.51 -5.60 -4.39
CA ILE A 99 -5.86 -5.94 -3.11
C ILE A 99 -6.52 -5.19 -1.97
N ILE A 100 -6.69 -3.86 -2.11
CA ILE A 100 -7.30 -2.99 -1.11
C ILE A 100 -8.74 -3.41 -0.83
N ALA A 101 -9.51 -3.82 -1.84
CA ALA A 101 -10.88 -4.31 -1.67
C ALA A 101 -11.00 -5.54 -0.74
N LYS A 102 -9.89 -6.23 -0.44
CA LYS A 102 -9.82 -7.33 0.53
C LYS A 102 -9.17 -6.94 1.85
N GLN A 103 -8.83 -5.66 2.05
CA GLN A 103 -8.17 -5.10 3.23
C GLN A 103 -8.96 -3.88 3.74
N PRO A 104 -10.02 -4.10 4.55
CA PRO A 104 -10.89 -3.01 5.03
C PRO A 104 -10.18 -2.03 5.97
N SER A 105 -9.05 -2.43 6.56
CA SER A 105 -8.21 -1.59 7.42
C SER A 105 -7.01 -0.98 6.68
N ALA A 106 -7.05 -0.94 5.34
CA ALA A 106 -5.95 -0.37 4.56
C ALA A 106 -5.87 1.15 4.77
N LEU A 107 -4.65 1.65 4.98
CA LEU A 107 -4.32 3.06 4.86
C LEU A 107 -3.63 3.27 3.51
N VAL A 108 -4.22 4.10 2.66
CA VAL A 108 -3.77 4.32 1.28
C VAL A 108 -3.24 5.73 1.15
N PHE A 109 -1.97 5.84 0.77
CA PHE A 109 -1.35 7.12 0.40
C PHE A 109 -1.52 7.35 -1.09
N ASP A 110 -2.49 8.18 -1.47
CA ASP A 110 -2.84 8.38 -2.87
C ASP A 110 -2.09 9.57 -3.47
N TRP A 111 -0.97 9.28 -4.13
CA TRP A 111 -0.13 10.31 -4.75
C TRP A 111 -0.79 11.01 -5.95
N ALA A 112 -1.62 10.29 -6.70
CA ALA A 112 -2.14 10.72 -8.00
C ALA A 112 -3.67 10.92 -8.01
N GLY A 113 -4.36 10.54 -6.94
CA GLY A 113 -5.83 10.64 -6.83
C GLY A 113 -6.55 9.51 -7.57
N GLU A 114 -5.92 8.35 -7.73
CA GLU A 114 -6.45 7.25 -8.55
C GLU A 114 -7.29 6.22 -7.76
N TYR A 115 -7.26 6.26 -6.42
CA TYR A 115 -7.89 5.26 -5.56
C TYR A 115 -9.20 5.79 -4.97
N ASP A 116 -10.26 4.98 -5.02
CA ASP A 116 -11.58 5.31 -4.49
C ASP A 116 -11.78 4.54 -3.17
N VAL A 117 -11.19 5.05 -2.09
CA VAL A 117 -11.21 4.40 -0.76
C VAL A 117 -11.73 5.40 0.26
N GLU A 118 -12.76 5.03 0.99
CA GLU A 118 -13.36 5.84 2.05
C GLU A 118 -13.01 5.29 3.45
N PRO A 119 -12.85 6.14 4.46
CA PRO A 119 -12.92 7.61 4.41
C PRO A 119 -11.73 8.23 3.67
N THR A 120 -11.96 9.31 2.91
CA THR A 120 -10.90 10.16 2.37
C THR A 120 -10.57 11.28 3.37
N VAL A 121 -9.30 11.40 3.75
CA VAL A 121 -8.77 12.50 4.57
C VAL A 121 -7.83 13.34 3.72
N LYS A 122 -7.99 14.65 3.79
CA LYS A 122 -7.05 15.58 3.16
C LYS A 122 -5.96 16.01 4.13
N PRO A 123 -4.73 16.28 3.66
CA PRO A 123 -3.64 16.72 4.54
C PRO A 123 -3.93 18.02 5.30
N GLU A 124 -4.81 18.89 4.79
CA GLU A 124 -5.26 20.09 5.51
C GLU A 124 -6.14 19.78 6.73
N GLU A 125 -6.77 18.59 6.76
CA GLU A 125 -7.69 18.16 7.83
C GLU A 125 -6.94 17.48 8.99
N LEU A 126 -5.69 17.06 8.77
CA LEU A 126 -4.82 16.49 9.79
C LEU A 126 -4.33 17.55 10.78
N SER A 127 -3.71 17.14 11.89
CA SER A 127 -3.10 18.06 12.87
C SER A 127 -1.69 17.64 13.22
N LEU A 128 -0.77 18.58 13.43
CA LEU A 128 0.55 18.26 14.00
C LEU A 128 0.49 17.95 15.50
N SER A 129 -0.68 18.12 16.13
CA SER A 129 -0.90 17.81 17.53
C SER A 129 -0.59 16.34 17.80
N GLY A 130 0.24 16.08 18.81
CA GLY A 130 0.65 14.72 19.21
C GLY A 130 2.09 14.37 18.84
N LEU A 131 2.73 15.13 17.95
CA LEU A 131 4.17 14.99 17.70
C LEU A 131 4.99 15.92 18.59
N THR A 132 6.17 15.44 18.98
CA THR A 132 7.20 16.22 19.64
C THR A 132 7.85 17.22 18.67
N VAL A 133 8.50 18.25 19.21
CA VAL A 133 9.20 19.25 18.38
C VAL A 133 10.30 18.58 17.56
N GLU A 134 10.99 17.60 18.14
CA GLU A 134 12.03 16.79 17.51
C GLU A 134 11.48 16.06 16.27
N GLU A 135 10.34 15.38 16.41
CA GLU A 135 9.70 14.65 15.30
C GLU A 135 9.21 15.59 14.20
N ILE A 136 8.67 16.75 14.56
CA ILE A 136 8.24 17.78 13.61
C ILE A 136 9.44 18.32 12.83
N VAL A 137 10.53 18.67 13.53
CA VAL A 137 11.76 19.18 12.90
C VAL A 137 12.36 18.12 12.00
N GLU A 138 12.35 16.85 12.41
CA GLU A 138 12.86 15.75 11.59
C GLU A 138 12.01 15.52 10.34
N ALA A 139 10.68 15.50 10.47
CA ALA A 139 9.76 15.36 9.33
C ALA A 139 9.97 16.49 8.31
N ILE A 140 10.08 17.75 8.78
CA ILE A 140 10.39 18.90 7.92
C ILE A 140 11.79 18.76 7.32
N SER A 141 12.79 18.32 8.11
CA SER A 141 14.16 18.18 7.63
C SER A 141 14.27 17.16 6.52
N ASN A 142 13.59 16.03 6.64
CA ASN A 142 13.57 14.98 5.64
C ASN A 142 12.76 15.39 4.40
N ALA A 143 11.60 16.02 4.59
CA ALA A 143 10.76 16.47 3.48
C ALA A 143 11.42 17.53 2.61
N PHE A 144 12.10 18.50 3.23
CA PHE A 144 12.71 19.63 2.54
C PHE A 144 14.22 19.50 2.37
N GLN A 145 14.82 18.38 2.77
CA GLN A 145 16.27 18.15 2.76
C GLN A 145 17.02 19.32 3.42
N LEU A 146 16.61 19.66 4.65
CA LEU A 146 17.25 20.75 5.39
C LEU A 146 18.68 20.37 5.78
N THR A 147 19.57 21.36 5.76
CA THR A 147 20.93 21.17 6.27
C THR A 147 20.92 21.13 7.80
N THR A 148 21.94 20.52 8.42
CA THR A 148 22.05 20.46 9.89
C THR A 148 21.91 21.83 10.56
N PRO A 149 22.53 22.93 10.06
CA PRO A 149 22.30 24.27 10.60
C PRO A 149 20.84 24.73 10.48
N GLN A 150 20.15 24.43 9.38
CA GLN A 150 18.74 24.79 9.19
C GLN A 150 17.82 24.03 10.15
N SER A 151 18.04 22.72 10.32
CA SER A 151 17.30 21.90 11.27
C SER A 151 17.55 22.33 12.72
N GLY A 152 18.81 22.61 13.08
CA GLY A 152 19.18 23.09 14.42
C GLY A 152 18.60 24.48 14.71
N PHE A 153 18.60 25.38 13.72
CA PHE A 153 17.93 26.67 13.83
C PHE A 153 16.42 26.50 14.05
N LEU A 154 15.76 25.68 13.22
CA LEU A 154 14.33 25.41 13.33
C LEU A 154 13.96 24.83 14.70
N TYR A 155 14.73 23.86 15.20
CA TYR A 155 14.55 23.30 16.54
C TYR A 155 14.61 24.38 17.63
N ASN A 156 15.64 25.24 17.60
CA ASN A 156 15.81 26.29 18.59
C ASN A 156 14.67 27.30 18.60
N VAL A 157 14.07 27.56 17.43
CA VAL A 157 12.90 28.45 17.29
C VAL A 157 11.63 27.83 17.90
N LEU A 158 11.55 26.49 17.90
CA LEU A 158 10.34 25.73 18.22
C LEU A 158 10.34 25.04 19.60
N LYS A 159 11.49 24.79 20.22
CA LYS A 159 11.66 23.92 21.42
C LYS A 159 10.79 24.23 22.66
N ASN A 160 10.17 25.41 22.72
CA ASN A 160 9.31 25.84 23.83
C ASN A 160 7.92 26.29 23.35
N VAL A 161 7.47 25.79 22.20
CA VAL A 161 6.22 26.19 21.57
C VAL A 161 5.35 24.96 21.36
N GLU A 162 4.08 25.07 21.73
CA GLU A 162 3.07 24.07 21.35
C GLU A 162 2.74 24.25 19.86
N ILE A 163 3.02 23.22 19.04
CA ILE A 163 2.81 23.27 17.59
C ILE A 163 1.55 22.47 17.25
N LYS A 164 0.57 23.14 16.66
CA LYS A 164 -0.70 22.52 16.23
C LYS A 164 -0.79 22.33 14.73
N ASP A 165 -0.17 23.25 13.98
CA ASP A 165 -0.25 23.33 12.53
C ASP A 165 1.04 23.92 11.94
N LEU A 166 1.19 23.84 10.61
CA LEU A 166 2.35 24.40 9.92
C LEU A 166 2.37 25.93 9.98
N LYS A 167 1.19 26.55 10.06
CA LYS A 167 1.03 28.01 10.17
C LYS A 167 1.70 28.57 11.41
N THR A 168 1.60 27.89 12.55
CA THR A 168 2.24 28.28 13.81
C THR A 168 3.77 28.33 13.66
N ILE A 169 4.36 27.36 12.96
CA ILE A 169 5.79 27.32 12.66
C ILE A 169 6.19 28.51 11.78
N ILE A 170 5.42 28.78 10.72
CA ILE A 170 5.67 29.89 9.78
C ILE A 170 5.59 31.24 10.50
N GLN A 171 4.53 31.45 11.29
CA GLN A 171 4.35 32.68 12.08
C GLN A 171 5.49 32.86 13.08
N ARG A 172 5.94 31.77 13.71
CA ARG A 172 7.05 31.83 14.66
C ARG A 172 8.34 32.27 13.96
N LEU A 173 8.63 31.73 12.78
CA LEU A 173 9.78 32.14 11.97
C LEU A 173 9.66 33.61 11.51
N GLN A 174 8.48 34.05 11.07
CA GLN A 174 8.25 35.43 10.62
C GLN A 174 8.42 36.46 11.74
N ASN A 175 7.97 36.13 12.95
CA ASN A 175 7.97 37.05 14.10
C ASN A 175 9.31 37.10 14.85
N LEU A 176 10.36 36.43 14.37
CA LEU A 176 11.70 36.56 14.96
C LEU A 176 12.24 37.98 14.71
N PRO A 177 12.61 38.73 15.77
CA PRO A 177 13.11 40.09 15.61
C PRO A 177 14.44 40.07 14.85
N GLU A 178 14.57 40.89 13.81
CA GLU A 178 15.78 40.86 12.97
C GLU A 178 17.05 41.23 13.74
N SER A 179 16.91 42.06 14.77
CA SER A 179 18.01 42.45 15.65
C SER A 179 18.59 41.29 16.46
N SER A 180 17.85 40.20 16.67
CA SER A 180 18.32 39.01 17.38
C SER A 180 18.96 37.97 16.48
N LEU A 181 19.00 38.19 15.16
CA LEU A 181 19.49 37.23 14.18
C LEU A 181 20.79 37.72 13.54
N SER A 182 21.79 36.84 13.56
CA SER A 182 23.00 36.99 12.77
C SER A 182 22.69 36.94 11.26
N ALA A 183 23.60 37.44 10.42
CA ALA A 183 23.41 37.43 8.97
C ALA A 183 23.13 36.00 8.40
N PRO A 184 23.87 34.94 8.81
CA PRO A 184 23.56 33.58 8.39
C PRO A 184 22.17 33.08 8.83
N GLU A 185 21.74 33.43 10.04
CA GLU A 185 20.42 33.03 10.54
C GLU A 185 19.28 33.72 9.77
N ARG A 186 19.47 34.97 9.32
CA ARG A 186 18.51 35.66 8.45
C ARG A 186 18.35 34.94 7.12
N GLU A 187 19.44 34.45 6.54
CA GLU A 187 19.42 33.65 5.30
C GLU A 187 18.71 32.31 5.51
N ILE A 188 19.03 31.61 6.62
CA ILE A 188 18.37 30.36 7.00
C ILE A 188 16.86 30.58 7.17
N ARG A 189 16.45 31.60 7.93
CA ARG A 189 15.05 31.99 8.12
C ARG A 189 14.36 32.22 6.77
N ALA A 190 14.97 33.01 5.89
CA ALA A 190 14.41 33.30 4.58
C ALA A 190 14.28 32.03 3.71
N ALA A 191 15.26 31.13 3.75
CA ALA A 191 15.22 29.86 3.03
C ALA A 191 14.10 28.94 3.54
N LEU A 192 13.94 28.83 4.87
CA LEU A 192 12.86 28.06 5.49
C LEU A 192 11.49 28.61 5.10
N LEU A 193 11.30 29.93 5.21
CA LEU A 193 10.02 30.56 4.86
C LEU A 193 9.64 30.34 3.39
N ARG A 194 10.60 30.43 2.45
CA ARG A 194 10.32 30.15 1.03
C ARG A 194 9.80 28.73 0.78
N ARG A 195 10.26 27.75 1.56
CA ARG A 195 9.87 26.34 1.43
C ARG A 195 8.58 26.00 2.17
N LEU A 196 8.39 26.55 3.37
CA LEU A 196 7.23 26.24 4.22
C LEU A 196 5.97 27.00 3.82
N THR A 197 6.09 28.25 3.36
CA THR A 197 4.92 29.10 3.03
C THR A 197 3.96 28.46 2.01
N PRO A 198 4.43 27.82 0.92
CA PRO A 198 3.53 27.11 -0.01
C PRO A 198 2.68 26.01 0.63
N CYS A 199 3.12 25.49 1.78
CA CYS A 199 2.46 24.41 2.52
C CYS A 199 1.66 24.92 3.73
N GLU A 200 1.46 26.23 3.91
CA GLU A 200 0.87 26.82 5.13
C GLU A 200 -0.45 26.17 5.57
N LYS A 201 -1.27 25.74 4.61
CA LYS A 201 -2.59 25.14 4.88
C LYS A 201 -2.54 23.70 5.38
N LEU A 202 -1.38 23.05 5.32
CA LEU A 202 -1.23 21.67 5.78
C LEU A 202 -1.38 21.59 7.30
N PHE A 203 -2.02 20.51 7.74
CA PHE A 203 -2.18 20.15 9.14
C PHE A 203 -2.98 21.17 9.98
N ALA A 204 -3.93 21.88 9.37
CA ALA A 204 -4.74 22.90 10.04
C ALA A 204 -5.99 22.35 10.74
N GLY A 205 -6.27 21.05 10.60
CA GLY A 205 -7.47 20.42 11.09
C GLY A 205 -7.29 19.70 12.43
N LYS A 206 -8.12 18.68 12.64
CA LYS A 206 -8.22 17.91 13.89
C LYS A 206 -8.45 16.41 13.65
N GLU A 207 -8.47 15.99 12.39
CA GLU A 207 -8.67 14.59 12.05
C GLU A 207 -7.46 13.77 12.46
N GLU A 208 -7.73 12.62 13.05
CA GLU A 208 -6.73 11.61 13.37
C GLU A 208 -6.60 10.63 12.21
N LEU A 209 -5.39 10.14 11.97
CA LEU A 209 -5.18 9.11 10.97
C LEU A 209 -5.82 7.78 11.37
N LYS A 210 -6.76 7.34 10.54
CA LYS A 210 -7.43 6.04 10.63
C LYS A 210 -7.36 5.34 9.26
N ALA A 211 -7.81 4.09 9.20
CA ALA A 211 -7.94 3.37 7.93
C ALA A 211 -8.76 4.20 6.93
N GLY A 212 -8.37 4.17 5.65
CA GLY A 212 -8.93 5.04 4.61
C GLY A 212 -7.89 5.49 3.59
N ARG A 213 -8.15 6.62 2.94
CA ARG A 213 -7.29 7.25 1.94
C ARG A 213 -6.79 8.60 2.42
N VAL A 214 -5.50 8.86 2.25
CA VAL A 214 -4.94 10.20 2.32
C VAL A 214 -4.70 10.69 0.91
N ASP A 215 -5.48 11.68 0.47
CA ASP A 215 -5.38 12.25 -0.87
C ASP A 215 -4.27 13.29 -0.95
N LEU A 216 -3.18 12.95 -1.65
CA LEU A 216 -2.02 13.81 -1.84
C LEU A 216 -2.01 14.44 -3.24
N SER A 217 -3.02 14.20 -4.07
CA SER A 217 -3.00 14.53 -5.50
C SER A 217 -2.83 16.02 -5.78
N SER A 218 -3.49 16.86 -4.98
CA SER A 218 -3.50 18.33 -5.09
C SER A 218 -2.25 19.03 -4.57
N LEU A 219 -1.39 18.33 -3.81
CA LEU A 219 -0.26 18.95 -3.14
C LEU A 219 0.98 19.08 -4.04
N PRO A 220 1.83 20.09 -3.81
CA PRO A 220 3.18 20.11 -4.39
C PRO A 220 4.01 18.95 -3.84
N HIS A 221 5.06 18.55 -4.58
CA HIS A 221 5.94 17.44 -4.20
C HIS A 221 6.40 17.48 -2.73
N ASP A 222 6.83 18.65 -2.27
CA ASP A 222 7.33 18.82 -0.90
C ASP A 222 6.21 18.66 0.14
N GLY A 223 5.00 19.13 -0.17
CA GLY A 223 3.82 18.92 0.67
C GLY A 223 3.42 17.45 0.77
N LYS A 224 3.50 16.71 -0.34
CA LYS A 224 3.27 15.25 -0.36
C LYS A 224 4.30 14.54 0.53
N THR A 225 5.57 14.89 0.36
CA THR A 225 6.68 14.29 1.10
C THR A 225 6.58 14.59 2.60
N LEU A 226 6.27 15.84 2.97
CA LEU A 226 6.05 16.24 4.36
C LEU A 226 4.89 15.47 4.99
N THR A 227 3.78 15.32 4.26
CA THR A 227 2.64 14.54 4.74
C THR A 227 3.03 13.09 4.99
N LEU A 228 3.79 12.45 4.08
CA LEU A 228 4.25 11.07 4.28
C LEU A 228 5.14 10.92 5.52
N PHE A 229 6.09 11.83 5.75
CA PHE A 229 6.95 11.78 6.93
C PHE A 229 6.19 12.04 8.24
N TYR A 230 5.22 12.96 8.21
CA TYR A 230 4.31 13.16 9.34
C TYR A 230 3.56 11.87 9.67
N ILE A 231 2.95 11.22 8.66
CA ILE A 231 2.17 10.00 8.88
C ILE A 231 3.05 8.86 9.38
N TYR A 232 4.26 8.73 8.82
CA TYR A 232 5.24 7.76 9.29
C TYR A 232 5.51 7.92 10.79
N ARG A 233 5.67 9.16 11.27
CA ARG A 233 5.88 9.45 12.69
C ARG A 233 4.65 9.10 13.54
N CYS A 234 3.45 9.42 13.08
CA CYS A 234 2.22 9.04 13.77
C CYS A 234 1.98 7.52 13.85
N LEU A 235 2.61 6.72 12.99
CA LEU A 235 2.49 5.25 13.00
C LEU A 235 3.60 4.55 13.79
N GLU A 236 4.73 5.21 14.04
CA GLU A 236 5.82 4.67 14.85
C GLU A 236 5.65 4.94 16.35
N GLY A 237 4.96 6.01 16.73
CA GLY A 237 4.65 6.38 18.12
C GLY A 237 3.52 5.56 18.73
#